data_AF-A0A6A3ZXQ7-F1
#
_entry.id   AF-A0A6A3ZXQ7-F1
#
_cell.length_a   1.000
_cell.length_b   1.000
_cell.length_c   1.000
_cell.angle_alpha   90.00
_cell.angle_beta   90.00
_cell.angle_gamma   90.00
#
_symmetry.space_group_name_H-M   'P 1'
#
loop_
_entity.id
_entity.type
_entity.pdbx_description
1 polymer ?
#
loop_
_entity_poly.entity_id
_entity_poly.type
_entity_poly.pdbx_seq_one_letter_code
_entity_poly.pdbx_strand_id
1 'polypeptide(L)' 'MDFIFELPADARGHTGILVFVCRLSKMVRLAAVRKRVAAPQAAQLFVDNVFRHHGLPETFVSD' A
#
# COMPACT_ATOMS: atom_id res chain seq x y z
N MET A 1 -4.21 -3.60 -5.52
CA MET A 1 -3.18 -2.73 -4.91
C MET A 1 -2.62 -1.91 -6.04
N ASP A 2 -2.18 -0.70 -5.74
CA ASP A 2 -1.69 0.23 -6.74
C ASP A 2 -0.67 1.18 -6.09
N PHE A 3 0.24 1.71 -6.90
CA PHE A 3 1.27 2.66 -6.45
C PHE A 3 1.10 4.00 -7.15
N ILE A 4 1.01 5.06 -6.35
CA ILE A 4 1.04 6.43 -6.83
C ILE A 4 2.40 7.02 -6.47
N PHE A 5 3.16 7.48 -7.45
CA PHE A 5 4.48 8.09 -7.25
C PHE A 5 4.47 9.57 -7.68
N GLU A 6 5.64 10.21 -7.58
CA GLU A 6 5.88 11.60 -8.00
C GLU A 6 5.11 12.65 -7.20
N LEU A 7 4.74 12.31 -5.97
CA LEU A 7 4.18 13.27 -5.02
C LEU A 7 5.29 14.11 -4.38
N PRO A 8 4.98 15.35 -3.95
CA PRO A 8 5.89 16.13 -3.12
C PRO A 8 6.34 15.33 -1.89
N ALA A 9 7.62 15.42 -1.57
CA ALA A 9 8.18 14.70 -0.44
C ALA A 9 7.54 15.18 0.88
N ASP A 10 7.10 14.24 1.73
CA ASP A 10 6.76 14.57 3.11
C ASP A 10 8.02 14.88 3.94
N ALA A 11 7.84 15.26 5.21
CA ALA A 11 8.94 15.54 6.13
C ALA A 11 9.90 14.34 6.36
N ARG A 12 9.52 13.12 5.96
CA ARG A 12 10.29 11.87 6.10
C ARG A 12 10.83 11.38 4.74
N GLY A 13 10.62 12.13 3.67
CA GLY A 13 11.10 11.81 2.32
C GLY A 13 10.26 10.78 1.56
N HIS A 14 9.00 10.56 1.95
CA HIS A 14 8.07 9.74 1.18
C HIS A 14 7.53 10.54 -0.01
N THR A 15 7.63 9.98 -1.20
CA THR A 15 7.25 10.63 -2.48
C THR A 15 6.18 9.86 -3.23
N GLY A 16 5.52 8.92 -2.54
CA GLY A 16 4.50 8.07 -3.11
C GLY A 16 3.58 7.49 -2.05
N ILE A 17 2.51 6.86 -2.51
CA ILE A 17 1.49 6.21 -1.69
C ILE A 17 1.22 4.82 -2.26
N LEU A 18 1.25 3.81 -1.41
CA LEU A 18 0.74 2.48 -1.69
C LEU A 18 -0.73 2.39 -1.28
N VAL A 19 -1.59 2.04 -2.23
CA VAL A 19 -3.04 2.02 -2.07
C VAL A 19 -3.53 0.57 -2.00
N PHE A 20 -4.23 0.24 -0.92
CA PHE A 20 -4.98 -1.00 -0.78
C PHE A 20 -6.47 -0.71 -0.79
N VAL A 21 -7.21 -1.38 -1.67
CA VAL A 21 -8.67 -1.25 -1.77
C VAL A 21 -9.31 -2.62 -1.58
N CYS A 22 -10.20 -2.75 -0.60
CA CYS A 22 -11.05 -3.92 -0.47
C CYS A 22 -12.11 -3.89 -1.57
N ARG A 23 -12.16 -4.92 -2.44
CA ARG A 23 -13.10 -4.92 -3.58
C ARG A 23 -14.57 -4.99 -3.16
N LEU A 24 -14.87 -5.64 -2.02
CA LEU A 24 -16.22 -5.79 -1.49
C LEU A 24 -16.73 -4.48 -0.86
N SER A 25 -16.02 -3.96 0.13
CA SER A 25 -16.48 -2.80 0.92
C SER A 25 -16.05 -1.44 0.38
N LYS A 26 -15.14 -1.42 -0.60
CA LYS A 26 -14.44 -0.21 -1.07
C LYS A 26 -13.64 0.52 0.01
N MET A 27 -13.38 -0.13 1.16
CA MET A 27 -12.48 0.40 2.17
C MET A 27 -11.08 0.62 1.57
N VAL A 28 -10.55 1.83 1.75
CA VAL A 28 -9.22 2.22 1.29
C VAL A 28 -8.26 2.28 2.48
N ARG A 29 -7.07 1.72 2.31
CA ARG A 29 -5.94 1.90 3.23
C ARG A 29 -4.74 2.42 2.47
N LEU A 30 -4.12 3.46 3.00
CA LEU A 30 -3.01 4.17 2.38
C LEU A 30 -1.76 4.02 3.24
N ALA A 31 -0.62 3.77 2.60
CA ALA A 31 0.68 3.78 3.24
C ALA A 31 1.63 4.71 2.47
N ALA A 32 2.26 5.65 3.17
CA ALA A 32 3.29 6.50 2.58
C ALA A 32 4.53 5.68 2.24
N VAL A 33 5.09 5.90 1.04
CA VAL A 33 6.24 5.16 0.53
C VAL A 33 7.27 6.07 -0.14
N ARG A 34 8.51 5.62 -0.21
CA ARG A 34 9.57 6.28 -0.99
C ARG A 34 9.45 5.95 -2.48
N LYS A 35 10.14 6.72 -3.33
CA LYS A 35 10.12 6.55 -4.81
C LYS A 35 10.41 5.13 -5.30
N ARG A 36 11.17 4.34 -4.53
CA ARG A 36 11.43 2.94 -4.82
C ARG A 36 11.04 2.12 -3.59
N VAL A 37 10.10 1.19 -3.80
CA VAL A 37 9.67 0.21 -2.80
C VAL A 37 10.03 -1.15 -3.34
N ALA A 38 10.83 -1.91 -2.60
CA ALA A 38 11.10 -3.30 -2.94
C ALA A 38 9.89 -4.17 -2.57
N ALA A 39 9.68 -5.29 -3.28
CA ALA A 39 8.57 -6.21 -3.02
C ALA A 39 8.46 -6.64 -1.53
N PRO A 40 9.55 -6.96 -0.80
CA PRO A 40 9.45 -7.29 0.63
C PRO A 40 8.94 -6.13 1.49
N GLN A 41 9.28 -4.89 1.13
CA GLN A 41 8.80 -3.70 1.85
C GLN A 41 7.31 -3.49 1.59
N ALA A 42 6.85 -3.66 0.35
CA ALA A 42 5.43 -3.60 0.02
C ALA A 42 4.63 -4.71 0.73
N ALA A 43 5.18 -5.92 0.81
CA ALA A 43 4.58 -7.03 1.53
C ALA A 43 4.46 -6.72 3.04
N GLN A 44 5.51 -6.14 3.65
CA GLN A 44 5.45 -5.72 5.04
C GLN A 44 4.36 -4.65 5.25
N LEU A 45 4.26 -3.67 4.35
CA LEU A 45 3.20 -2.66 4.40
C LEU A 45 1.80 -3.29 4.26
N PHE A 46 1.64 -4.33 3.44
CA PHE A 46 0.39 -5.08 3.36
C PHE A 46 0.07 -5.78 4.69
N VAL A 47 1.05 -6.44 5.31
CA VAL A 47 0.87 -7.12 6.60
C VAL A 47 0.45 -6.11 7.67
N ASP A 48 1.18 -4.99 7.74
CA ASP A 48 1.02 -3.95 8.75
C ASP A 48 -0.23 -3.09 8.54
N ASN A 49 -0.80 -3.01 7.34
CA ASN A 49 -1.95 -2.14 7.08
C ASN A 49 -3.23 -2.92 6.82
N VAL A 50 -3.16 -4.12 6.24
CA VAL A 50 -4.34 -4.88 5.82
C VAL A 50 -4.45 -6.18 6.60
N PHE A 51 -3.43 -7.04 6.53
CA PHE A 51 -3.50 -8.41 7.07
C PHE A 51 -3.80 -8.45 8.57
N ARG A 52 -3.13 -7.60 9.36
CA ARG A 52 -3.32 -7.58 10.82
C ARG A 52 -4.76 -7.28 11.26
N HIS A 53 -5.58 -6.67 10.39
CA HIS A 53 -6.95 -6.29 10.69
C HIS A 53 -7.98 -7.22 10.06
N HIS A 54 -7.70 -7.70 8.85
CA HIS A 54 -8.70 -8.36 7.99
C HIS A 54 -8.25 -9.73 7.46
N GLY A 55 -7.03 -10.17 7.80
CA GLY A 55 -6.45 -11.41 7.28
C GLY A 55 -6.02 -11.31 5.82
N LEU A 56 -5.76 -12.49 5.21
CA LEU A 56 -5.37 -12.58 3.81
C LEU A 56 -6.61 -12.53 2.92
N PRO A 57 -6.65 -11.69 1.88
CA PRO A 57 -7.69 -11.79 0.86
C PRO A 57 -7.47 -13.06 0.02
N GLU A 58 -8.56 -13.61 -0.50
CA GLU A 58 -8.51 -14.79 -1.39
C GLU A 58 -7.74 -14.51 -2.68
N THR A 59 -7.79 -13.27 -3.19
CA THR A 59 -7.08 -12.89 -4.42
C THR A 59 -6.45 -11.50 -4.28
N PHE A 60 -5.28 -11.33 -4.89
CA PHE A 60 -4.66 -10.04 -5.11
C PHE A 60 -4.75 -9.64 -6.59
N VAL A 61 -4.97 -8.34 -6.82
CA VAL A 61 -4.86 -7.74 -8.16
C VAL A 61 -3.95 -6.52 -8.01
N SER A 62 -2.94 -6.44 -8.86
CA SER A 62 -2.04 -5.31 -9.07
C SER A 62 -1.88 -5.12 -10.57
N ASP A 63 -1.57 -3.91 -11.00
CA ASP A 63 -1.01 -3.66 -12.33
C ASP A 63 0.39 -4.29 -12.49
#